data_AF-A0A955X3T0-F1
#
_entry.id   AF-A0A955X3T0-F1
#
_cell.length_a   1.000
_cell.length_b   1.000
_cell.length_c   1.000
_cell.angle_alpha   90.00
_cell.angle_beta   90.00
_cell.angle_gamma   90.00
#
_symmetry.space_group_name_H-M   'P 1'
#
loop_
_entity.id
_entity.type
_entity.pdbx_description
1 polymer ?
#
loop_
_entity_poly.entity_id
_entity_poly.type
_entity_poly.pdbx_seq_one_letter_code
_entity_poly.pdbx_strand_id
1 'polypeptide(L)'
;MEALRLTIRHMFRYLQERPDVARMMTWMRLEHSQVCADLETKVNGEGLARIVAAQQAGVIRQDLHPASIMATFILLTTGWFQHTHILSKWCAAEPALVPNDPDAFRQIEERYLADVEHLFMEGVLPRPNPA
;
A
#
# COMPACT_ATOMS: atom_id res chain seq x y z
N MET A 1 -12.09 9.75 -5.44
CA MET A 1 -11.09 9.87 -4.36
C MET A 1 -11.40 8.98 -3.16
N GLU A 2 -12.64 8.97 -2.65
CA GLU A 2 -13.00 8.07 -1.54
C GLU A 2 -12.78 6.59 -1.88
N ALA A 3 -13.12 6.18 -3.11
CA ALA A 3 -12.87 4.81 -3.59
C ALA A 3 -11.38 4.38 -3.49
N LEU A 4 -10.44 5.31 -3.67
CA LEU A 4 -9.00 4.99 -3.60
C LEU A 4 -8.56 4.77 -2.15
N ARG A 5 -9.02 5.63 -1.23
CA ARG A 5 -8.83 5.44 0.23
C ARG A 5 -9.41 4.11 0.70
N LEU A 6 -10.64 3.82 0.28
CA LEU A 6 -11.29 2.54 0.59
C LEU A 6 -10.49 1.36 0.06
N THR A 7 -9.92 1.47 -1.15
CA THR A 7 -9.09 0.40 -1.74
C THR A 7 -7.80 0.17 -0.93
N ILE A 8 -7.11 1.23 -0.50
CA ILE A 8 -5.92 1.14 0.36
C ILE A 8 -6.26 0.43 1.67
N ARG A 9 -7.33 0.88 2.35
CA ARG A 9 -7.78 0.27 3.61
C ARG A 9 -8.19 -1.18 3.42
N HIS A 10 -8.96 -1.50 2.39
CA HIS A 10 -9.37 -2.88 2.11
C HIS A 10 -8.17 -3.80 1.90
N MET A 11 -7.18 -3.38 1.09
CA MET A 11 -5.98 -4.18 0.86
C MET A 11 -5.19 -4.40 2.15
N PHE A 12 -5.01 -3.34 2.94
CA PHE A 12 -4.30 -3.42 4.21
C PHE A 12 -5.02 -4.35 5.19
N ARG A 13 -6.33 -4.17 5.39
CA ARG A 13 -7.13 -5.01 6.30
C ARG A 13 -7.17 -6.47 5.86
N TYR A 14 -7.31 -6.72 4.57
CA TYR A 14 -7.28 -8.08 4.04
C TYR A 14 -5.98 -8.81 4.42
N LEU A 15 -4.83 -8.15 4.27
CA LEU A 15 -3.54 -8.73 4.66
C LEU A 15 -3.35 -8.83 6.18
N GLN A 16 -3.91 -7.88 6.94
CA GLN A 16 -3.93 -7.93 8.41
C GLN A 16 -4.72 -9.14 8.94
N GLU A 17 -5.87 -9.42 8.33
CA GLU A 17 -6.72 -10.56 8.65
C GLU A 17 -6.17 -11.88 8.10
N ARG A 18 -5.29 -11.84 7.08
CA ARG A 18 -4.73 -12.99 6.37
C ARG A 18 -3.19 -12.99 6.36
N PRO A 19 -2.55 -13.19 7.51
CA PRO A 19 -1.08 -13.23 7.60
C PRO A 19 -0.48 -14.43 6.83
N ASP A 20 -1.25 -15.48 6.58
CA ASP A 20 -0.91 -16.58 5.68
C ASP A 20 -0.65 -16.08 4.26
N VAL A 21 -1.54 -15.23 3.74
CA VAL A 21 -1.44 -14.65 2.40
C VAL A 21 -0.26 -13.70 2.30
N ALA A 22 -0.06 -12.82 3.29
CA ALA A 22 1.09 -11.92 3.31
C ALA A 22 2.44 -12.67 3.30
N ARG A 23 2.53 -13.78 4.04
CA ARG A 23 3.72 -14.64 4.05
C ARG A 23 3.92 -15.35 2.72
N MET A 24 2.85 -15.93 2.15
CA MET A 24 2.88 -16.56 0.84
C MET A 24 3.36 -15.59 -0.25
N MET A 25 2.81 -14.38 -0.30
CA MET A 25 3.23 -13.34 -1.25
C MET A 25 4.72 -12.99 -1.10
N THR A 26 5.22 -13.00 0.14
CA THR A 26 6.64 -12.74 0.42
C THR A 26 7.53 -13.88 -0.11
N TRP A 27 7.14 -15.14 0.13
CA TRP A 27 7.86 -16.30 -0.40
C TRP A 27 7.84 -16.36 -1.92
N MET A 28 6.67 -16.16 -2.55
CA MET A 28 6.56 -16.11 -4.01
C MET A 28 7.53 -15.09 -4.62
N ARG A 29 7.71 -13.94 -3.97
CA ARG A 29 8.65 -12.91 -4.41
C ARG A 29 10.11 -13.34 -4.25
N LEU A 30 10.47 -13.99 -3.14
CA LEU A 30 11.82 -14.49 -2.89
C LEU A 30 12.22 -15.61 -3.86
N GLU A 31 11.26 -16.45 -4.23
CA GLU A 31 11.48 -17.57 -5.15
C GLU A 31 11.34 -17.20 -6.63
N HIS A 32 11.01 -15.94 -6.94
CA HIS A 32 10.63 -15.51 -8.29
C HIS A 32 9.57 -16.41 -8.93
N SER A 33 8.64 -16.90 -8.10
CA SER A 33 7.62 -17.86 -8.51
C SER A 33 6.65 -17.24 -9.51
N GLN A 34 6.37 -17.97 -10.60
CA GLN A 34 5.43 -17.55 -11.65
C GLN A 34 4.09 -18.29 -11.57
N VAL A 35 3.82 -19.00 -10.48
CA VAL A 35 2.64 -19.86 -10.32
C VAL A 35 1.31 -19.11 -10.57
N CYS A 36 1.27 -17.79 -10.35
CA CYS A 36 0.10 -16.95 -10.58
C CYS A 36 0.32 -15.83 -11.62
N ALA A 37 1.33 -15.94 -12.50
CA ALA A 37 1.75 -14.86 -13.39
C ALA A 37 0.61 -14.33 -14.29
N ASP A 38 -0.27 -15.20 -14.79
CA ASP A 38 -1.40 -14.79 -15.65
C ASP A 38 -2.44 -13.98 -14.86
N LEU A 39 -2.74 -14.40 -13.63
CA LEU A 39 -3.67 -13.70 -12.75
C LEU A 39 -3.10 -12.34 -12.32
N GLU A 40 -1.83 -12.30 -11.94
CA GLU A 40 -1.11 -11.07 -11.60
C GLU A 40 -1.11 -10.11 -12.78
N THR A 41 -0.79 -10.59 -13.99
CA THR A 41 -0.78 -9.78 -15.21
C THR A 41 -2.16 -9.18 -15.47
N LYS A 42 -3.23 -9.97 -15.33
CA LYS A 42 -4.60 -9.50 -15.52
C LYS A 42 -4.98 -8.43 -14.51
N VAL A 43 -4.83 -8.72 -13.21
CA VAL A 43 -5.23 -7.80 -12.13
C VAL A 43 -4.43 -6.51 -12.19
N ASN A 44 -3.11 -6.60 -12.41
CA ASN A 44 -2.25 -5.44 -12.53
C ASN A 44 -2.59 -4.61 -13.79
N GLY A 45 -2.90 -5.27 -14.89
CA GLY A 45 -3.35 -4.61 -16.13
C GLY A 45 -4.65 -3.83 -15.93
N GLU A 46 -5.64 -4.40 -15.24
CA GLU A 46 -6.91 -3.71 -14.93
C GLU A 46 -6.68 -2.50 -14.01
N GLY A 47 -5.83 -2.62 -12.99
CA GLY A 47 -5.48 -1.50 -12.13
C GLY A 47 -4.73 -0.39 -12.87
N LEU A 48 -3.80 -0.74 -13.76
CA LEU A 48 -3.07 0.22 -14.59
C LEU A 48 -4.02 0.99 -15.52
N ALA A 49 -4.96 0.30 -16.16
CA ALA A 49 -5.98 0.92 -17.00
C ALA A 49 -6.84 1.92 -16.23
N ARG A 50 -7.22 1.61 -14.98
CA ARG A 50 -7.97 2.53 -14.10
C ARG A 50 -7.15 3.78 -13.76
N ILE A 51 -5.85 3.64 -13.48
CA ILE A 51 -4.96 4.77 -13.21
C ILE A 51 -4.88 5.68 -14.44
N VAL A 52 -4.68 5.10 -15.63
CA VAL A 52 -4.64 5.85 -16.90
C VAL A 52 -5.95 6.61 -17.13
N ALA A 53 -7.10 5.95 -16.96
CA ALA A 53 -8.40 6.61 -17.10
C ALA A 53 -8.59 7.76 -16.10
N ALA A 54 -8.14 7.59 -14.85
CA ALA A 54 -8.21 8.63 -13.83
C ALA A 54 -7.28 9.83 -14.14
N GLN A 55 -6.11 9.58 -14.74
CA GLN A 55 -5.21 10.64 -15.20
C GLN A 55 -5.80 11.41 -16.38
N GLN A 56 -6.41 10.72 -17.34
CA GLN A 56 -7.11 11.35 -18.47
C GLN A 56 -8.29 12.21 -18.02
N ALA A 57 -8.98 11.79 -16.95
CA ALA A 57 -10.06 12.56 -16.33
C ALA A 57 -9.57 13.71 -15.43
N GLY A 58 -8.25 13.89 -15.27
CA GLY A 58 -7.67 14.94 -14.41
C GLY A 58 -7.85 14.71 -12.90
N VAL A 59 -8.25 13.50 -12.50
CA VAL A 59 -8.48 13.13 -11.08
C VAL A 59 -7.19 12.70 -10.39
N ILE A 60 -6.22 12.21 -11.17
CA ILE A 60 -4.85 11.89 -10.75
C ILE A 60 -3.89 12.74 -11.58
N ARG A 61 -2.81 13.21 -10.96
CA ARG A 61 -1.79 14.03 -11.63
C ARG A 61 -1.15 13.29 -12.82
N GLN A 62 -0.83 14.02 -13.88
CA GLN A 62 -0.35 13.45 -15.14
C GLN A 62 1.18 13.37 -15.26
N ASP A 63 1.92 14.03 -14.37
CA ASP A 63 3.38 14.04 -14.38
C ASP A 63 4.01 12.77 -13.78
N LEU A 64 3.19 11.86 -13.26
CA LEU A 64 3.63 10.56 -12.75
C LEU A 64 3.31 9.45 -13.75
N HIS A 65 4.27 8.54 -13.94
CA HIS A 65 4.04 7.34 -14.75
C HIS A 65 3.01 6.41 -14.07
N PRO A 66 1.99 5.89 -14.79
CA PRO A 66 0.94 5.06 -14.20
C PRO A 66 1.47 3.84 -13.44
N ALA A 67 2.51 3.19 -13.99
CA ALA A 67 3.12 2.02 -13.34
C ALA A 67 3.81 2.38 -12.02
N SER A 68 4.37 3.60 -11.88
CA SER A 68 4.99 4.05 -10.63
C SER A 68 3.94 4.29 -9.55
N ILE A 69 2.76 4.79 -9.92
CA ILE A 69 1.62 4.93 -9.00
C ILE A 69 1.17 3.56 -8.52
N MET A 70 1.00 2.61 -9.45
CA MET A 70 0.61 1.23 -9.13
C MET A 70 1.62 0.53 -8.22
N ALA A 71 2.91 0.62 -8.56
CA ALA A 71 3.97 0.05 -7.75
C ALA A 71 3.98 0.64 -6.33
N THR A 72 3.84 1.96 -6.21
CA THR A 72 3.77 2.64 -4.91
C THR A 72 2.56 2.17 -4.10
N PHE A 73 1.38 2.03 -4.72
CA PHE A 73 0.20 1.48 -4.06
C PHE A 73 0.45 0.06 -3.49
N ILE A 74 1.04 -0.82 -4.30
CA ILE A 74 1.36 -2.19 -3.87
C ILE A 74 2.38 -2.17 -2.71
N LEU A 75 3.49 -1.44 -2.88
CA LEU A 75 4.56 -1.38 -1.88
C LEU A 75 4.07 -0.82 -0.53
N LEU A 76 3.25 0.23 -0.56
CA LEU A 76 2.71 0.84 0.66
C LEU A 76 1.69 -0.07 1.37
N THR A 77 0.86 -0.79 0.62
CA THR A 77 -0.17 -1.67 1.21
C THR A 77 0.39 -3.02 1.67
N THR A 78 1.46 -3.53 1.05
CA THR A 78 2.11 -4.78 1.49
C THR A 78 3.28 -4.56 2.43
N GLY A 79 3.89 -3.36 2.41
CA GLY A 79 5.16 -3.07 3.07
C GLY A 79 5.13 -3.29 4.57
N TRP A 80 4.03 -2.91 5.24
CA TRP A 80 3.85 -3.17 6.67
C TRP A 80 4.07 -4.63 7.02
N PHE A 81 3.40 -5.54 6.33
CA PHE A 81 3.42 -6.98 6.64
C PHE A 81 4.76 -7.65 6.31
N GLN A 82 5.49 -7.10 5.35
CA GLN A 82 6.78 -7.61 4.91
C GLN A 82 7.92 -7.13 5.82
N HIS A 83 7.75 -5.98 6.44
CA HIS A 83 8.76 -5.31 7.25
C HIS A 83 8.27 -5.00 8.66
N THR A 84 7.26 -5.73 9.16
CA THR A 84 6.62 -5.44 10.45
C THR A 84 7.62 -5.37 11.59
N HIS A 85 8.59 -6.29 11.63
CA HIS A 85 9.61 -6.40 12.67
C HIS A 85 10.49 -5.14 12.84
N ILE A 86 10.63 -4.34 11.78
CA ILE A 86 11.43 -3.11 11.77
C ILE A 86 10.54 -1.87 11.78
N LEU A 87 9.45 -1.87 11.00
CA LEU A 87 8.52 -0.74 10.92
C LEU A 87 7.79 -0.51 12.23
N SER A 88 7.43 -1.56 12.97
CA SER A 88 6.80 -1.40 14.30
C SER A 88 7.69 -0.64 15.28
N LYS A 89 9.01 -0.77 15.17
CA LYS A 89 9.98 -0.07 16.00
C LYS A 89 10.17 1.38 15.58
N TRP A 90 10.18 1.65 14.28
CA TRP A 90 10.34 3.01 13.74
C TRP A 90 9.08 3.85 13.92
N CYS A 91 7.90 3.22 13.84
CA CYS A 91 6.62 3.88 14.00
C CYS A 91 6.18 3.99 15.47
N ALA A 92 6.86 3.29 16.39
CA ALA A 92 6.63 3.45 17.83
C ALA A 92 7.02 4.88 18.26
N ALA A 93 6.13 5.54 19.01
CA ALA A 93 6.34 6.89 19.50
C ALA A 93 7.47 6.98 20.54
N GLU A 94 7.74 5.88 21.25
CA GLU A 94 8.84 5.77 22.21
C GLU A 94 9.76 4.59 21.86
N PRO A 95 11.09 4.75 21.91
CA PRO A 95 12.06 3.68 21.65
C PRO A 95 11.94 2.46 22.58
N ALA A 96 11.25 2.61 23.72
CA ALA A 96 11.09 1.60 24.76
C ALA A 96 9.81 0.75 24.61
N LEU A 97 8.95 1.02 23.62
CA LEU A 97 7.79 0.20 23.33
C LEU A 97 8.23 -1.14 22.71
N VAL A 98 8.44 -2.12 23.58
CA VAL A 98 8.49 -3.52 23.18
C VAL A 98 7.07 -3.91 22.72
N PRO A 99 6.88 -4.42 21.49
CA PRO A 99 5.57 -4.79 20.96
C PRO A 99 5.11 -6.13 21.57
N ASN A 100 5.00 -6.19 22.90
CA ASN A 100 4.37 -7.30 23.63
C ASN A 100 2.95 -6.95 24.09
N ASP A 101 2.54 -5.67 23.98
CA ASP A 101 1.17 -5.23 24.18
C ASP A 101 0.41 -5.25 22.83
N PRO A 102 -0.61 -6.11 22.67
CA PRO A 102 -1.42 -6.19 21.45
C PRO A 102 -2.14 -4.88 21.11
N ASP A 103 -2.57 -4.10 22.11
CA ASP A 103 -3.33 -2.87 21.86
C ASP A 103 -2.40 -1.74 21.38
N ALA A 104 -1.21 -1.62 21.97
CA ALA A 104 -0.18 -0.71 21.48
C ALA A 104 0.25 -1.06 20.05
N PHE A 105 0.41 -2.35 19.74
CA PHE A 105 0.74 -2.79 18.38
C PHE A 105 -0.34 -2.38 17.37
N ARG A 106 -1.62 -2.61 17.70
CA ARG A 106 -2.74 -2.19 16.85
C ARG A 106 -2.76 -0.67 16.62
N GLN A 107 -2.48 0.14 17.64
CA GLN A 107 -2.42 1.60 17.49
C GLN A 107 -1.32 2.03 16.51
N ILE A 108 -0.17 1.36 16.52
CA ILE A 108 0.92 1.62 15.57
C ILE A 108 0.47 1.25 14.15
N GLU A 109 -0.23 0.12 13.97
CA GLU A 109 -0.80 -0.29 12.67
C GLU A 109 -1.80 0.73 12.13
N GLU A 110 -2.73 1.20 12.97
CA GLU A 110 -3.71 2.22 12.59
C GLU A 110 -3.03 3.52 12.15
N ARG A 111 -2.00 3.94 12.91
CA ARG A 111 -1.25 5.15 12.57
C ARG A 111 -0.49 4.97 11.26
N TYR A 112 0.18 3.85 11.06
CA TYR A 112 0.87 3.54 9.81
C TYR A 112 -0.09 3.58 8.62
N LEU A 113 -1.27 2.95 8.74
CA LEU A 113 -2.28 2.94 7.70
C LEU A 113 -2.78 4.36 7.38
N ALA A 114 -3.04 5.18 8.40
CA ALA A 114 -3.47 6.55 8.22
C ALA A 114 -2.40 7.40 7.51
N ASP A 115 -1.13 7.29 7.93
CA ASP A 115 -0.02 8.02 7.34
C ASP A 115 0.22 7.59 5.88
N VAL A 116 0.18 6.28 5.59
CA VAL A 116 0.32 5.74 4.24
C VAL A 116 -0.81 6.20 3.32
N GLU A 117 -2.05 6.14 3.79
CA GLU A 117 -3.20 6.65 3.05
C GLU A 117 -3.00 8.13 2.71
N HIS A 118 -2.58 8.93 3.69
CA HIS A 118 -2.35 10.35 3.50
C HIS A 118 -1.24 10.63 2.49
N LEU A 119 -0.05 10.02 2.68
CA LEU A 119 1.11 10.15 1.80
C LEU A 119 0.79 9.76 0.36
N PHE A 120 0.10 8.64 0.16
CA PHE A 120 -0.26 8.19 -1.17
C PHE A 120 -1.24 9.16 -1.83
N MET A 121 -2.28 9.58 -1.12
CA MET A 121 -3.31 10.47 -1.64
C MET A 121 -2.73 11.84 -2.01
N GLU A 122 -1.91 12.45 -1.15
CA GLU A 122 -1.21 13.70 -1.47
C GLU A 122 -0.20 13.54 -2.61
N GLY A 123 0.43 12.38 -2.71
CA GLY A 123 1.38 12.07 -3.78
C GLY A 123 0.75 12.02 -5.17
N VAL A 124 -0.47 11.50 -5.28
CA VAL A 124 -1.14 11.19 -6.57
C VAL A 124 -2.19 12.22 -7.00
N LEU A 125 -2.69 13.03 -6.06
CA LEU A 125 -3.67 14.06 -6.38
C LEU A 125 -3.07 15.18 -7.26
N PRO A 126 -3.89 15.81 -8.12
CA PRO A 126 -3.47 16.99 -8.87
C PRO A 126 -2.96 18.06 -7.92
N ARG A 127 -1.77 18.62 -8.22
CA ARG A 127 -1.26 19.77 -7.50
C ARG A 127 -1.83 21.04 -8.12
N PRO A 128 -2.27 22.03 -7.31
CA PRO A 128 -2.45 23.37 -7.84
C PRO A 128 -1.10 23.82 -8.41
N ASN A 129 -1.11 24.33 -9.64
CA ASN A 129 0.09 24.85 -10.27
C ASN A 129 0.64 25.95 -9.35
N PRO A 130 1.91 25.89 -8.89
CA PRO A 130 2.50 27.06 -8.25
C PRO A 130 2.50 28.18 -9.29
N ALA A 131 1.70 29.21 -9.03
CA ALA A 131 1.64 30.41 -9.84
C ALA A 131 3.01 31.12 -9.87
#